data_AF-A0AAU2K1T5-F1
#
_entry.id   AF-A0AAU2K1T5-F1
#
_cell.length_a   1.000
_cell.length_b   1.000
_cell.length_c   1.000
_cell.angle_alpha   90.00
_cell.angle_beta   90.00
_cell.angle_gamma   90.00
#
_symmetry.space_group_name_H-M   'P 1'
#
loop_
_entity.id
_entity.type
_entity.pdbx_description
1 polymer ?
#
loop_
_entity_poly.entity_id
_entity_poly.type
_entity_poly.pdbx_seq_one_letter_code
_entity_poly.pdbx_strand_id
1 'polypeptide(L)'
;MNDRIVVGLDGSTESLAAAHWAAREAFMRGVPLHLVHAEERSSPRDLPVPTSEVRRHWAQALLNETADELRASHPELDVEVRSLDGRPAAELAGVAAGANMIVLGSRGLGTVAGFVLGSVGMAVIQATARPVVMVRASQDAVPRPDGRHAAREVLVGVDISRPCDALLAFAFEEAARRACALHVLHSWSLPPLVGYGAAYDPRVHAQLEMSANASLGDVLGPWQDKYPDVAVISRASAGHAANELVERSSEAGLIVVGRRIRRSSIGAHIGPVTHAVLHHAKAPVAVIAHD
;
A
#
# COMPACT_ATOMS: atom_id res chain seq x y z
N MET A 1 -4.59 -3.27 22.43
CA MET A 1 -4.17 -3.76 21.09
C MET A 1 -2.68 -3.58 21.03
N ASN A 2 -1.91 -4.60 20.66
CA ASN A 2 -0.46 -4.44 20.50
C ASN A 2 -0.23 -3.79 19.14
N ASP A 3 0.01 -2.48 19.17
CA ASP A 3 0.40 -1.75 17.98
C ASP A 3 1.75 -2.30 17.49
N ARG A 4 1.80 -2.74 16.24
CA ARG A 4 2.96 -3.31 15.55
C ARG A 4 2.79 -3.19 14.04
N ILE A 5 3.91 -3.16 13.32
CA ILE A 5 3.93 -3.37 11.87
C ILE A 5 4.39 -4.79 11.60
N VAL A 6 3.68 -5.50 10.72
CA VAL A 6 4.11 -6.82 10.24
C VAL A 6 4.69 -6.67 8.83
N VAL A 7 5.80 -7.36 8.55
CA VAL A 7 6.31 -7.51 7.18
C VAL A 7 6.50 -8.98 6.84
N GLY A 8 6.01 -9.38 5.66
CA GLY A 8 6.20 -10.73 5.13
C GLY A 8 7.49 -10.86 4.33
N LEU A 9 8.32 -11.85 4.65
CA LEU A 9 9.58 -12.13 3.97
C LEU A 9 9.54 -13.45 3.20
N ASP A 10 10.02 -13.44 1.96
CA ASP A 10 10.21 -14.62 1.12
C ASP A 10 11.62 -14.72 0.52
N GLY A 11 12.53 -13.83 0.93
CA GLY A 11 13.92 -13.77 0.45
C GLY A 11 14.10 -13.06 -0.88
N SER A 12 13.02 -12.61 -1.52
CA SER A 12 13.11 -11.76 -2.72
C SER A 12 13.63 -10.36 -2.39
N THR A 13 14.21 -9.69 -3.39
CA THR A 13 14.64 -8.29 -3.28
C THR A 13 13.51 -7.35 -2.88
N GLU A 14 12.28 -7.65 -3.31
CA GLU A 14 11.08 -6.87 -3.03
C GLU A 14 10.61 -7.08 -1.59
N SER A 15 10.76 -8.30 -1.05
CA SER A 15 10.48 -8.56 0.37
C SER A 15 11.48 -7.87 1.29
N LEU A 16 12.76 -7.80 0.90
CA LEU A 16 13.78 -7.04 1.64
C LEU A 16 13.51 -5.53 1.56
N ALA A 17 13.17 -5.00 0.38
CA ALA A 17 12.75 -3.61 0.22
C ALA A 17 11.51 -3.28 1.08
N ALA A 18 10.55 -4.22 1.18
CA ALA A 18 9.41 -4.12 2.08
C ALA A 18 9.85 -4.06 3.55
N ALA A 19 10.86 -4.84 3.96
CA ALA A 19 11.41 -4.82 5.30
C ALA A 19 12.00 -3.44 5.66
N HIS A 20 12.81 -2.86 4.77
CA HIS A 20 13.36 -1.51 4.99
C HIS A 20 12.29 -0.44 5.02
N TRP A 21 11.28 -0.53 4.15
CA TRP A 21 10.15 0.39 4.18
C TRP A 21 9.38 0.29 5.49
N ALA A 22 9.09 -0.94 5.93
CA ALA A 22 8.37 -1.22 7.17
C ALA A 22 9.16 -0.76 8.41
N ALA A 23 10.49 -0.90 8.41
CA ALA A 23 11.34 -0.44 9.49
C ALA A 23 11.30 1.08 9.67
N ARG A 24 11.37 1.84 8.57
CA ARG A 24 11.21 3.30 8.61
C ARG A 24 9.83 3.70 9.13
N GLU A 25 8.79 3.02 8.66
CA GLU A 25 7.41 3.30 9.09
C GLU A 25 7.20 2.94 10.57
N ALA A 26 7.76 1.83 11.04
CA ALA A 26 7.70 1.40 12.43
C ALA A 26 8.44 2.37 13.35
N PHE A 27 9.63 2.83 12.93
CA PHE A 27 10.40 3.85 13.62
C PHE A 27 9.64 5.18 13.73
N MET A 28 9.06 5.68 12.62
CA MET A 28 8.23 6.90 12.64
C MET A 28 6.97 6.77 13.51
N ARG A 29 6.51 5.54 13.76
CA ARG A 29 5.33 5.24 14.59
C ARG A 29 5.68 4.94 16.03
N GLY A 30 6.95 4.66 16.36
CA GLY A 30 7.36 4.20 17.69
C GLY A 30 6.73 2.85 18.05
N VAL A 31 6.55 1.95 17.08
CA VAL A 31 5.95 0.63 17.28
C VAL A 31 6.92 -0.48 16.87
N PRO A 32 6.82 -1.68 17.46
CA PRO A 32 7.66 -2.81 17.07
C PRO A 32 7.42 -3.26 15.63
N LEU A 33 8.48 -3.75 15.00
CA LEU A 33 8.46 -4.38 13.68
C LEU A 33 8.52 -5.90 13.84
N HIS A 34 7.59 -6.61 13.19
CA HIS A 34 7.55 -8.06 13.18
C HIS A 34 7.90 -8.59 11.79
N LEU A 35 9.07 -9.21 11.67
CA LEU A 35 9.46 -9.95 10.47
C LEU A 35 8.80 -11.33 10.51
N VAL A 36 8.02 -11.65 9.47
CA VAL A 36 7.27 -12.90 9.40
C VAL A 36 7.64 -13.66 8.14
N HIS A 37 8.10 -14.89 8.29
CA HIS A 37 8.19 -15.85 7.21
C HIS A 37 7.14 -16.95 7.43
N ALA A 38 6.41 -17.33 6.39
CA ALA A 38 5.43 -18.41 6.45
C ALA A 38 5.68 -19.40 5.32
N GLU A 39 5.72 -20.69 5.65
CA GLU A 39 5.89 -21.76 4.68
C GLU A 39 4.93 -22.93 4.98
N GLU A 40 4.29 -23.47 3.93
CA GLU A 40 3.47 -24.67 4.05
C GLU A 40 4.42 -25.88 4.09
N ARG A 41 4.59 -26.46 5.28
CA ARG A 41 5.34 -27.70 5.43
C ARG A 41 4.62 -28.81 4.67
N SER A 42 5.38 -29.55 3.85
CA SER A 42 4.92 -30.80 3.24
C SER A 42 4.35 -31.73 4.31
N SER A 43 3.28 -32.44 3.99
CA SER A 43 2.56 -33.30 4.93
C SER A 43 3.50 -34.35 5.53
N PRO A 44 3.31 -34.79 6.80
CA PRO A 44 4.08 -35.91 7.36
C PRO A 44 3.95 -37.24 6.58
N ARG A 45 3.05 -37.32 5.59
CA ARG A 45 2.95 -38.46 4.66
C ARG A 45 3.95 -38.41 3.52
N ASP A 46 4.59 -37.27 3.29
CA ASP A 46 5.75 -37.15 2.42
C ASP A 46 6.96 -37.64 3.24
N LEU A 47 7.76 -38.55 2.67
CA LEU A 47 8.94 -39.17 3.29
C LEU A 47 9.80 -38.15 4.08
N PRO A 48 10.59 -38.56 5.09
CA PRO A 48 11.46 -37.64 5.82
C PRO A 48 12.48 -37.02 4.84
N VAL A 49 12.15 -35.85 4.29
CA VAL A 49 13.01 -35.17 3.32
C VAL A 49 14.00 -34.30 4.10
N PRO A 50 15.32 -34.48 3.91
CA PRO A 50 16.36 -33.60 4.45
C PRO A 50 16.17 -32.11 4.13
N THR A 51 15.31 -31.79 3.16
CA THR A 51 14.98 -30.42 2.75
C THR A 51 14.19 -29.63 3.79
N SER A 52 13.53 -30.26 4.77
CA SER A 52 12.75 -29.54 5.78
C SER A 52 13.60 -28.78 6.80
N GLU A 53 14.70 -29.38 7.27
CA GLU A 53 15.67 -28.72 8.15
C GLU A 53 16.43 -27.62 7.41
N VAL A 54 16.87 -27.90 6.17
CA VAL A 54 17.56 -26.91 5.32
C VAL A 54 16.67 -25.67 5.10
N ARG A 55 15.39 -25.86 4.80
CA ARG A 55 14.44 -24.75 4.62
C ARG A 55 14.19 -23.98 5.91
N ARG A 56 14.06 -24.67 7.05
CA ARG A 56 13.93 -24.02 8.36
C ARG A 56 15.17 -23.18 8.70
N HIS A 57 16.36 -23.73 8.49
CA HIS A 57 17.60 -23.02 8.71
C HIS A 57 17.72 -21.81 7.79
N TRP A 58 17.36 -21.95 6.51
CA TRP A 58 17.33 -20.84 5.56
C TRP A 58 16.33 -19.74 5.97
N ALA A 59 15.10 -20.11 6.34
CA ALA A 59 14.08 -19.15 6.78
C ALA A 59 14.51 -18.40 8.05
N GLN A 60 15.10 -19.11 9.00
CA GLN A 60 15.60 -18.50 10.23
C GLN A 60 16.81 -17.60 9.95
N ALA A 61 17.71 -18.01 9.05
CA ALA A 61 18.84 -17.20 8.61
C ALA A 61 18.35 -15.90 7.94
N LEU A 62 17.43 -16.00 6.98
CA LEU A 62 16.79 -14.85 6.32
C LEU A 62 16.21 -13.87 7.35
N LEU A 63 15.42 -14.36 8.30
CA LEU A 63 14.81 -13.52 9.34
C LEU A 63 15.85 -12.85 10.23
N ASN A 64 16.86 -13.59 10.68
CA ASN A 64 17.89 -13.07 11.58
C ASN A 64 18.80 -12.07 10.88
N GLU A 65 19.29 -12.39 9.68
CA GLU A 65 20.14 -11.51 8.88
C GLU A 65 19.42 -10.19 8.58
N THR A 66 18.15 -10.26 8.17
CA THR A 66 17.33 -9.06 7.94
C THR A 66 17.12 -8.28 9.23
N ALA A 67 16.86 -8.95 10.35
CA ALA A 67 16.67 -8.28 11.64
C ALA A 67 17.95 -7.57 12.11
N ASP A 68 19.11 -8.21 11.95
CA ASP A 68 20.40 -7.65 12.35
C ASP A 68 20.77 -6.44 11.49
N GLU A 69 20.52 -6.50 10.18
CA GLU A 69 20.67 -5.36 9.27
C GLU A 69 19.77 -4.18 9.67
N LEU A 70 18.50 -4.44 9.98
CA LEU A 70 17.55 -3.42 10.37
C LEU A 70 17.88 -2.81 11.73
N ARG A 71 18.33 -3.61 12.71
CA ARG A 71 18.80 -3.11 14.01
C ARG A 71 20.06 -2.27 13.88
N ALA A 72 20.97 -2.63 12.98
CA ALA A 72 22.15 -1.82 12.71
C ALA A 72 21.78 -0.44 12.11
N SER A 73 20.75 -0.40 11.26
CA SER A 73 20.26 0.84 10.63
C SER A 73 19.33 1.66 11.54
N HIS A 74 18.63 1.00 12.46
CA HIS A 74 17.64 1.59 13.37
C HIS A 74 17.81 1.01 14.79
N PRO A 75 18.81 1.45 15.58
CA PRO A 75 19.13 0.83 16.89
C PRO A 75 18.02 0.89 17.94
N GLU A 76 17.11 1.86 17.81
CA GLU A 76 15.98 2.06 18.74
C GLU A 76 14.72 1.25 18.33
N LEU A 77 14.75 0.58 17.17
CA LEU A 77 13.61 -0.19 16.69
C LEU A 77 13.59 -1.58 17.32
N ASP A 78 12.50 -1.91 18.02
CA ASP A 78 12.24 -3.28 18.45
C ASP A 78 11.85 -4.14 17.25
N VAL A 79 12.69 -5.14 16.94
CA VAL A 79 12.50 -6.05 15.81
C VAL A 79 12.31 -7.47 16.35
N GLU A 80 11.09 -7.99 16.19
CA GLU A 80 10.75 -9.39 16.45
C GLU A 80 10.78 -10.22 15.16
N VAL A 81 11.21 -11.47 15.26
CA VAL A 81 11.18 -12.44 14.15
C VAL A 81 10.21 -13.57 14.46
N ARG A 82 9.43 -14.01 13.47
CA ARG A 82 8.51 -15.13 13.59
C ARG A 82 8.52 -15.99 12.33
N SER A 83 8.71 -17.29 12.52
CA SER A 83 8.54 -18.30 11.48
C SER A 83 7.23 -19.04 11.74
N LEU A 84 6.36 -19.11 10.73
CA LEU A 84 5.02 -19.69 10.81
C LEU A 84 4.90 -20.90 9.90
N ASP A 85 4.21 -21.92 10.39
CA ASP A 85 3.95 -23.15 9.67
C ASP A 85 2.52 -23.12 9.11
N GLY A 86 2.40 -22.98 7.79
CA GLY A 86 1.09 -22.91 7.16
C GLY A 86 1.11 -22.22 5.80
N ARG A 87 -0.08 -22.10 5.21
CA ARG A 87 -0.23 -21.43 3.90
C ARG A 87 0.13 -19.96 4.04
N PRO A 88 1.12 -19.43 3.28
CA PRO A 88 1.64 -18.08 3.51
C PRO A 88 0.56 -17.00 3.54
N ALA A 89 -0.40 -17.05 2.61
CA ALA A 89 -1.50 -16.08 2.56
C ALA A 89 -2.41 -16.13 3.80
N ALA A 90 -2.71 -17.33 4.31
CA ALA A 90 -3.57 -17.50 5.48
C ALA A 90 -2.86 -17.04 6.76
N GLU A 91 -1.61 -17.45 6.94
CA GLU A 91 -0.79 -17.08 8.10
C GLU A 91 -0.55 -15.56 8.14
N LEU A 92 -0.16 -14.96 7.02
CA LEU A 92 0.06 -13.52 6.91
C LEU A 92 -1.21 -12.71 7.16
N ALA A 93 -2.37 -13.15 6.63
CA ALA A 93 -3.65 -12.51 6.93
C ALA A 93 -4.03 -12.65 8.42
N GLY A 94 -3.76 -13.82 9.02
CA GLY A 94 -3.99 -14.08 10.43
C GLY A 94 -3.20 -13.14 11.36
N VAL A 95 -1.89 -13.01 11.12
CA VAL A 95 -1.06 -12.07 11.91
C VAL A 95 -1.40 -10.61 11.63
N ALA A 96 -1.81 -10.27 10.40
CA ALA A 96 -2.20 -8.91 10.04
C ALA A 96 -3.40 -8.43 10.87
N ALA A 97 -4.35 -9.30 11.24
CA ALA A 97 -5.54 -8.91 12.01
C ALA A 97 -5.22 -8.20 13.34
N GLY A 98 -4.09 -8.56 13.96
CA GLY A 98 -3.60 -7.98 15.21
C GLY A 98 -2.55 -6.88 15.05
N ALA A 99 -2.32 -6.38 13.83
CA ALA A 99 -1.32 -5.36 13.52
C ALA A 99 -1.97 -4.03 13.08
N ASN A 100 -1.21 -2.94 13.08
CA ASN A 100 -1.65 -1.66 12.49
C ASN A 100 -1.67 -1.73 10.98
N MET A 101 -0.71 -2.44 10.38
CA MET A 101 -0.62 -2.70 8.95
C MET A 101 0.26 -3.92 8.68
N ILE A 102 0.12 -4.49 7.49
CA ILE A 102 1.03 -5.50 6.95
C ILE A 102 1.70 -4.98 5.68
N VAL A 103 3.00 -5.19 5.57
CA VAL A 103 3.82 -4.76 4.44
C VAL A 103 4.32 -6.00 3.69
N LEU A 104 4.21 -6.00 2.37
CA LEU A 104 4.62 -7.12 1.51
C LEU A 104 5.38 -6.61 0.29
N GLY A 105 6.35 -7.40 -0.16
CA GLY A 105 6.97 -7.20 -1.46
C GLY A 105 5.99 -7.47 -2.60
N SER A 106 5.94 -6.60 -3.61
CA SER A 106 5.26 -6.88 -4.86
C SER A 106 6.26 -7.49 -5.85
N ARG A 107 6.12 -8.79 -6.14
CA ARG A 107 7.00 -9.51 -7.08
C ARG A 107 7.08 -8.80 -8.44
N GLY A 108 8.30 -8.52 -8.90
CA GLY A 108 8.59 -8.19 -10.29
C GLY A 108 8.97 -9.46 -11.06
N LEU A 109 8.32 -9.72 -12.19
CA LEU A 109 9.01 -10.46 -13.26
C LEU A 109 9.94 -9.42 -13.89
N GLY A 110 11.25 -9.67 -13.91
CA GLY A 110 12.24 -8.69 -14.38
C GLY A 110 11.90 -8.03 -15.73
N THR A 111 12.46 -6.83 -15.95
CA THR A 111 12.58 -6.01 -17.19
C THR A 111 11.39 -5.83 -18.14
N VAL A 112 10.26 -6.53 -18.00
CA VAL A 112 9.05 -6.32 -18.81
C VAL A 112 8.17 -5.27 -18.11
N ALA A 113 7.62 -4.34 -18.88
CA ALA A 113 6.96 -3.10 -18.45
C ALA A 113 5.63 -3.26 -17.67
N GLY A 114 5.52 -4.25 -16.78
CA GLY A 114 4.35 -4.49 -15.94
C GLY A 114 4.67 -5.41 -14.76
N PHE A 115 4.08 -5.10 -13.60
CA PHE A 115 4.28 -5.84 -12.37
C PHE A 115 3.19 -6.90 -12.21
N VAL A 116 3.47 -8.02 -11.56
CA VAL A 116 2.46 -9.03 -11.23
C VAL A 116 2.30 -9.06 -9.72
N LEU A 117 1.15 -8.62 -9.23
CA LEU A 117 0.80 -8.82 -7.83
C LEU A 117 0.81 -10.33 -7.54
N GLY A 118 1.72 -10.75 -6.67
CA GLY A 118 1.86 -12.16 -6.32
C GLY A 118 0.59 -12.71 -5.69
N SER A 119 0.34 -14.01 -5.89
CA SER A 119 -0.82 -14.72 -5.34
C SER A 119 -1.02 -14.52 -3.84
N VAL A 120 0.08 -14.51 -3.07
CA VAL A 120 0.07 -14.25 -1.62
C VAL A 120 -0.38 -12.83 -1.31
N GLY A 121 0.20 -11.81 -1.96
CA GLY A 121 -0.16 -10.42 -1.75
C GLY A 121 -1.63 -10.14 -2.07
N MET A 122 -2.13 -10.66 -3.21
CA MET A 122 -3.55 -10.54 -3.57
C MET A 122 -4.46 -11.20 -2.53
N ALA A 123 -4.13 -12.43 -2.11
CA ALA A 123 -4.93 -13.15 -1.12
C ALA A 123 -4.94 -12.44 0.25
N VAL A 124 -3.79 -11.91 0.69
CA VAL A 124 -3.70 -11.12 1.92
C VAL A 124 -4.55 -9.85 1.81
N ILE A 125 -4.42 -9.09 0.72
CA ILE A 125 -5.23 -7.90 0.46
C ILE A 125 -6.72 -8.25 0.57
N GLN A 126 -7.16 -9.34 -0.04
CA GLN A 126 -8.58 -9.74 0.00
C GLN A 126 -9.03 -10.16 1.41
N ALA A 127 -8.18 -10.89 2.15
CA ALA A 127 -8.53 -11.52 3.43
C ALA A 127 -8.40 -10.59 4.65
N THR A 128 -7.67 -9.47 4.57
CA THR A 128 -7.40 -8.61 5.74
C THR A 128 -8.14 -7.29 5.72
N ALA A 129 -8.74 -6.90 6.85
CA ALA A 129 -9.35 -5.59 7.04
C ALA A 129 -8.33 -4.49 7.42
N ARG A 130 -7.08 -4.86 7.74
CA ARG A 130 -6.02 -3.89 8.05
C ARG A 130 -5.41 -3.32 6.78
N PRO A 131 -4.80 -2.12 6.83
CA PRO A 131 -3.99 -1.59 5.75
C PRO A 131 -2.94 -2.60 5.27
N VAL A 132 -2.88 -2.81 3.96
CA VAL A 132 -1.83 -3.61 3.31
C VAL A 132 -0.98 -2.71 2.44
N VAL A 133 0.33 -2.67 2.69
CA VAL A 133 1.27 -1.89 1.90
C VAL A 133 2.06 -2.81 0.98
N MET A 134 1.97 -2.56 -0.31
CA MET A 134 2.74 -3.27 -1.33
C MET A 134 3.96 -2.43 -1.71
N VAL A 135 5.15 -2.99 -1.52
CA VAL A 135 6.43 -2.31 -1.75
C VAL A 135 7.17 -2.97 -2.90
N ARG A 136 7.71 -2.15 -3.80
CA ARG A 136 8.56 -2.58 -4.92
C ARG A 136 10.03 -2.46 -4.53
N ALA A 137 10.87 -3.34 -5.06
CA ALA A 137 12.31 -3.07 -5.09
C ALA A 137 12.56 -1.94 -6.10
N SER A 138 12.65 -0.70 -5.64
CA SER A 138 13.09 0.41 -6.48
C SER A 138 14.61 0.51 -6.42
N GLN A 139 15.27 0.55 -7.59
CA GLN A 139 16.68 0.90 -7.70
C GLN A 139 16.97 2.35 -7.22
N ASP A 140 15.93 3.18 -7.10
CA ASP A 140 15.99 4.58 -6.62
C ASP A 140 15.92 4.72 -5.09
N ALA A 141 15.95 3.61 -4.34
CA ALA A 141 16.07 3.63 -2.87
C ALA A 141 17.51 3.91 -2.40
N VAL A 142 18.41 4.33 -3.29
CA VAL A 142 19.70 4.90 -2.90
C VAL A 142 19.42 6.23 -2.19
N PRO A 143 19.82 6.39 -0.91
CA PRO A 143 19.75 7.68 -0.24
C PRO A 143 20.48 8.70 -1.10
N ARG A 144 19.85 9.85 -1.39
CA ARG A 144 20.61 10.97 -1.96
C ARG A 144 21.76 11.29 -0.99
N PRO A 145 22.94 11.72 -1.48
CA PRO A 145 24.13 11.93 -0.65
C PRO A 145 23.98 12.95 0.48
N ASP A 146 22.84 13.66 0.55
CA ASP A 146 22.44 14.55 1.64
C ASP A 146 21.59 13.86 2.73
N GLY A 147 21.40 12.53 2.66
CA GLY A 147 20.63 11.74 3.63
C GLY A 147 19.11 12.00 3.59
N ARG A 148 18.65 12.85 2.67
CA ARG A 148 17.24 13.17 2.49
C ARG A 148 16.71 12.33 1.34
N HIS A 149 15.88 11.33 1.65
CA HIS A 149 14.93 10.89 0.63
C HIS A 149 14.11 12.12 0.25
N ALA A 150 14.03 12.48 -1.04
CA ALA A 150 13.16 13.57 -1.48
C ALA A 150 11.81 13.38 -0.79
N ALA A 151 11.27 14.42 -0.16
CA ALA A 151 10.00 14.37 0.55
C ALA A 151 8.90 14.07 -0.47
N ARG A 152 8.75 12.79 -0.81
CA ARG A 152 7.81 12.32 -1.79
C ARG A 152 6.46 12.30 -1.10
N GLU A 153 5.51 12.99 -1.72
CA GLU A 153 4.23 13.36 -1.11
C GLU A 153 3.30 12.14 -1.00
N VAL A 154 2.29 12.21 -0.14
CA VAL A 154 1.25 11.16 -0.08
C VAL A 154 0.23 11.46 -1.16
N LEU A 155 -0.11 10.45 -1.97
CA LEU A 155 -1.11 10.56 -3.04
C LEU A 155 -2.31 9.67 -2.70
N VAL A 156 -3.53 10.21 -2.67
CA VAL A 156 -4.74 9.44 -2.39
C VAL A 156 -5.78 9.60 -3.50
N GLY A 157 -6.34 8.47 -3.94
CA GLY A 157 -7.46 8.46 -4.89
C GLY A 157 -8.79 8.35 -4.17
N VAL A 158 -9.66 9.36 -4.31
CA VAL A 158 -10.95 9.45 -3.60
C VAL A 158 -12.11 9.40 -4.60
N ASP A 159 -13.13 8.63 -4.25
CA ASP A 159 -14.42 8.66 -4.91
C ASP A 159 -15.37 9.56 -4.11
N ILE A 160 -15.62 10.78 -4.59
CA ILE A 160 -16.51 11.74 -3.90
C ILE A 160 -17.96 11.26 -3.85
N SER A 161 -18.36 10.31 -4.72
CA SER A 161 -19.73 9.76 -4.68
C SER A 161 -19.96 8.85 -3.48
N ARG A 162 -18.86 8.32 -2.90
CA ARG A 162 -18.85 7.43 -1.74
C ARG A 162 -17.59 7.73 -0.91
N PRO A 163 -17.58 8.84 -0.15
CA PRO A 163 -16.43 9.20 0.67
C PRO A 163 -16.14 8.07 1.66
N CYS A 164 -14.85 7.80 1.85
CA CYS A 164 -14.36 6.74 2.72
C CYS A 164 -13.48 7.34 3.81
N ASP A 165 -14.03 7.44 5.02
CA ASP A 165 -13.34 8.04 6.16
C ASP A 165 -12.09 7.27 6.54
N ALA A 166 -12.10 5.93 6.46
CA ALA A 166 -10.92 5.11 6.74
C ALA A 166 -9.77 5.39 5.77
N LEU A 167 -10.09 5.63 4.49
CA LEU A 167 -9.11 5.97 3.46
C LEU A 167 -8.48 7.34 3.71
N LEU A 168 -9.34 8.34 3.99
CA LEU A 168 -8.90 9.71 4.27
C LEU A 168 -8.11 9.75 5.59
N ALA A 169 -8.59 9.11 6.65
CA ALA A 169 -7.88 9.01 7.93
C ALA A 169 -6.46 8.51 7.75
N PHE A 170 -6.31 7.38 7.06
CA PHE A 170 -5.00 6.80 6.81
C PHE A 170 -4.11 7.76 6.01
N ALA A 171 -4.62 8.36 4.93
CA ALA A 171 -3.86 9.28 4.09
C ALA A 171 -3.40 10.55 4.84
N PHE A 172 -4.27 11.16 5.65
CA PHE A 172 -3.93 12.33 6.46
C PHE A 172 -2.94 11.99 7.58
N GLU A 173 -3.12 10.85 8.27
CA GLU A 173 -2.19 10.38 9.30
C GLU A 173 -0.80 10.11 8.74
N GLU A 174 -0.71 9.52 7.55
CA GLU A 174 0.56 9.29 6.84
C GLU A 174 1.24 10.59 6.43
N ALA A 175 0.48 11.54 5.88
CA ALA A 175 1.02 12.84 5.46
C ALA A 175 1.52 13.65 6.66
N ALA A 176 0.75 13.68 7.75
CA ALA A 176 1.13 14.35 9.00
C ALA A 176 2.40 13.74 9.60
N ARG A 177 2.47 12.40 9.67
CA ARG A 177 3.63 11.70 10.23
C ARG A 177 4.91 11.94 9.44
N ARG A 178 4.79 12.13 8.12
CA ARG A 178 5.91 12.39 7.21
C ARG A 178 6.23 13.87 7.04
N ALA A 179 5.43 14.75 7.65
CA ALA A 179 5.50 16.19 7.46
C ALA A 179 5.55 16.58 5.97
N CYS A 180 4.68 15.98 5.16
CA CYS A 180 4.61 16.23 3.72
C CYS A 180 3.19 16.60 3.26
N ALA A 181 3.09 17.10 2.03
CA ALA A 181 1.81 17.43 1.45
C ALA A 181 0.99 16.17 1.12
N LEU A 182 -0.33 16.31 1.18
CA LEU A 182 -1.30 15.30 0.75
C LEU A 182 -1.94 15.71 -0.57
N HIS A 183 -1.70 14.94 -1.62
CA HIS A 183 -2.34 15.09 -2.92
C HIS A 183 -3.60 14.25 -2.97
N VAL A 184 -4.75 14.90 -3.09
CA VAL A 184 -6.05 14.23 -3.20
C VAL A 184 -6.53 14.31 -4.64
N LEU A 185 -6.66 13.16 -5.29
CA LEU A 185 -7.17 13.07 -6.66
C LEU A 185 -8.58 12.49 -6.67
N HIS A 186 -9.46 13.17 -7.39
CA HIS A 186 -10.75 12.63 -7.78
C HIS A 186 -10.90 12.70 -9.29
N SER A 187 -11.25 11.57 -9.91
CA SER A 187 -11.60 11.54 -11.33
C SER A 187 -13.06 11.16 -11.54
N TRP A 188 -13.73 11.80 -12.49
CA TRP A 188 -15.03 11.36 -13.00
C TRP A 188 -14.95 11.07 -14.50
N SER A 189 -15.80 10.13 -14.93
CA SER A 189 -16.06 9.88 -16.34
C SER A 189 -17.43 10.46 -16.71
N LEU A 190 -17.52 11.16 -17.84
CA LEU A 190 -18.79 11.63 -18.35
C LEU A 190 -19.66 10.44 -18.78
N PRO A 191 -20.97 10.43 -18.47
CA PRO A 191 -21.87 9.37 -18.93
C PRO A 191 -21.83 9.22 -20.46
N PRO A 192 -21.82 7.99 -21.02
CA PRO A 192 -21.75 7.77 -22.47
C PRO A 192 -22.90 8.41 -23.26
N LEU A 193 -24.02 8.73 -22.60
CA LEU A 193 -25.21 9.34 -23.19
C LEU A 193 -25.15 10.87 -23.28
N VAL A 194 -24.10 11.54 -22.78
CA VAL A 194 -23.94 12.99 -23.02
C VAL A 194 -23.66 13.15 -24.51
N GLY A 195 -24.68 13.58 -25.26
CA GLY A 195 -24.62 13.69 -26.72
C GLY A 195 -23.38 14.45 -27.17
N TYR A 196 -22.77 13.96 -28.25
CA TYR A 196 -21.49 14.40 -28.83
C TYR A 196 -21.29 15.94 -28.96
N GLY A 197 -22.34 16.76 -28.89
CA GLY A 197 -22.24 18.23 -28.88
C GLY A 197 -22.07 18.88 -27.50
N ALA A 198 -22.66 18.33 -26.43
CA ALA A 198 -22.57 18.90 -25.07
C ALA A 198 -21.32 18.41 -24.32
N ALA A 199 -20.82 17.22 -24.67
CA ALA A 199 -19.59 16.65 -24.11
C ALA A 199 -18.30 17.31 -24.64
N TYR A 200 -18.38 18.30 -25.53
CA TYR A 200 -17.23 19.05 -26.05
C TYR A 200 -17.34 20.57 -25.82
N ASP A 201 -18.39 21.05 -25.13
CA ASP A 201 -18.48 22.46 -24.76
C ASP A 201 -17.49 22.74 -23.61
N PRO A 202 -16.42 23.54 -23.83
CA PRO A 202 -15.44 23.84 -22.80
C PRO A 202 -16.04 24.50 -21.56
N ARG A 203 -17.18 25.20 -21.69
CA ARG A 203 -17.87 25.85 -20.57
C ARG A 203 -18.54 24.82 -19.67
N VAL A 204 -19.14 23.78 -20.25
CA VAL A 204 -19.76 22.68 -19.50
C VAL A 204 -18.70 21.89 -18.75
N HIS A 205 -17.56 21.61 -19.38
CA HIS A 205 -16.41 20.96 -18.72
C HIS A 205 -15.88 21.77 -17.54
N ALA A 206 -15.62 23.07 -17.75
CA ALA A 206 -15.11 23.94 -16.70
C ALA A 206 -16.09 24.05 -15.52
N GLN A 207 -17.41 24.08 -15.79
CA GLN A 207 -18.44 24.13 -14.75
C GLN A 207 -18.53 22.80 -13.97
N LEU A 208 -18.38 21.65 -14.65
CA LEU A 208 -18.34 20.35 -14.01
C LEU A 208 -17.08 20.17 -13.15
N GLU A 209 -15.91 20.58 -13.66
CA GLU A 209 -14.66 20.59 -12.89
C GLU A 209 -14.77 21.48 -11.64
N MET A 210 -15.32 22.68 -11.78
CA MET A 210 -15.50 23.59 -10.65
C MET A 210 -16.45 23.00 -9.61
N SER A 211 -17.54 22.37 -10.04
CA SER A 211 -18.50 21.70 -9.15
C SER A 211 -17.88 20.50 -8.44
N ALA A 212 -17.10 19.68 -9.15
CA ALA A 212 -16.42 18.54 -8.57
C ALA A 212 -15.32 18.96 -7.56
N ASN A 213 -14.58 20.03 -7.86
CA ASN A 213 -13.60 20.59 -6.93
C ASN A 213 -14.28 21.18 -5.68
N ALA A 214 -15.44 21.83 -5.82
CA ALA A 214 -16.21 22.31 -4.67
C ALA A 214 -16.66 21.15 -3.77
N SER A 215 -17.27 20.11 -4.34
CA SER A 215 -17.69 18.92 -3.59
C SER A 215 -16.50 18.19 -2.94
N LEU A 216 -15.35 18.15 -3.61
CA LEU A 216 -14.12 17.60 -3.04
C LEU A 216 -13.65 18.45 -1.84
N GLY A 217 -13.73 19.78 -1.95
CA GLY A 217 -13.47 20.71 -0.85
C GLY A 217 -14.37 20.46 0.35
N ASP A 218 -15.67 20.26 0.14
CA ASP A 218 -16.63 19.96 1.21
C ASP A 218 -16.30 18.66 1.95
N VAL A 219 -15.90 17.61 1.22
CA VAL A 219 -15.47 16.33 1.82
C VAL A 219 -14.17 16.50 2.60
N LEU A 220 -13.25 17.33 2.13
CA LEU A 220 -11.92 17.51 2.74
C LEU A 220 -11.91 18.53 3.88
N GLY A 221 -12.87 19.45 3.96
CA GLY A 221 -12.93 20.50 4.98
C GLY A 221 -12.75 19.98 6.42
N PRO A 222 -13.57 19.01 6.88
CA PRO A 222 -13.43 18.45 8.22
C PRO A 222 -12.07 17.80 8.49
N TRP A 223 -11.40 17.28 7.45
CA TRP A 223 -10.08 16.67 7.56
C TRP A 223 -8.96 17.72 7.62
N GLN A 224 -9.09 18.82 6.87
CA GLN A 224 -8.17 19.96 6.94
C GLN A 224 -8.22 20.63 8.32
N ASP A 225 -9.42 20.76 8.90
CA ASP A 225 -9.58 21.27 10.27
C ASP A 225 -8.93 20.34 11.31
N LYS A 226 -9.02 19.02 11.10
CA LYS A 226 -8.42 18.02 11.98
C LYS A 226 -6.90 17.92 11.85
N TYR A 227 -6.34 18.22 10.67
CA TYR A 227 -4.90 18.15 10.38
C TYR A 227 -4.40 19.46 9.75
N PRO A 228 -4.35 20.57 10.53
CA PRO A 228 -4.01 21.89 9.99
C PRO A 228 -2.57 22.00 9.47
N ASP A 229 -1.67 21.14 9.94
CA ASP A 229 -0.26 21.12 9.53
C ASP A 229 -0.04 20.40 8.19
N VAL A 230 -1.04 19.70 7.67
CA VAL A 230 -0.95 18.97 6.40
C VAL A 230 -1.38 19.88 5.25
N ALA A 231 -0.43 20.24 4.38
CA ALA A 231 -0.74 20.95 3.15
C ALA A 231 -1.52 20.03 2.19
N VAL A 232 -2.80 20.34 1.97
CA VAL A 232 -3.67 19.55 1.07
C VAL A 232 -3.69 20.17 -0.33
N ILE A 233 -3.33 19.38 -1.32
CA ILE A 233 -3.39 19.73 -2.74
C ILE A 233 -4.48 18.84 -3.38
N SER A 234 -5.67 19.40 -3.57
CA SER A 234 -6.80 18.68 -4.14
C SER A 234 -6.96 18.97 -5.63
N ARG A 235 -7.17 17.93 -6.43
CA ARG A 235 -7.51 18.08 -7.85
C ARG A 235 -8.63 17.13 -8.24
N ALA A 236 -9.69 17.70 -8.76
CA ALA A 236 -10.75 16.98 -9.42
C ALA A 236 -10.58 17.17 -10.95
N SER A 237 -10.43 16.08 -11.72
CA SER A 237 -10.36 16.12 -13.20
C SER A 237 -11.27 15.12 -13.91
N ALA A 238 -11.69 15.46 -15.13
CA ALA A 238 -12.33 14.50 -16.02
C ALA A 238 -11.30 13.47 -16.52
N GLY A 239 -11.55 12.17 -16.31
CA GLY A 239 -10.58 11.14 -16.66
C GLY A 239 -10.83 9.78 -16.00
N HIS A 240 -9.77 8.95 -16.03
CA HIS A 240 -9.73 7.64 -15.39
C HIS A 240 -8.76 7.67 -14.21
N ALA A 241 -9.28 7.51 -12.97
CA ALA A 241 -8.49 7.57 -11.73
C ALA A 241 -7.24 6.70 -11.76
N ALA A 242 -7.37 5.50 -12.34
CA ALA A 242 -6.27 4.56 -12.49
C ALA A 242 -5.07 5.17 -13.23
N ASN A 243 -5.31 5.85 -14.35
CA ASN A 243 -4.25 6.42 -15.17
C ASN A 243 -3.59 7.60 -14.46
N GLU A 244 -4.39 8.50 -13.89
CA GLU A 244 -3.85 9.67 -13.18
C GLU A 244 -3.00 9.28 -11.96
N LEU A 245 -3.45 8.30 -11.17
CA LEU A 245 -2.70 7.78 -10.02
C LEU A 245 -1.39 7.10 -10.46
N VAL A 246 -1.42 6.34 -11.56
CA VAL A 246 -0.23 5.66 -12.08
C VAL A 246 0.77 6.66 -12.68
N GLU A 247 0.32 7.66 -13.43
CA GLU A 247 1.18 8.69 -14.00
C GLU A 247 1.89 9.49 -12.91
N ARG A 248 1.18 9.88 -11.85
CA ARG A 248 1.74 10.64 -10.72
C ARG A 248 2.51 9.78 -9.72
N SER A 249 2.51 8.46 -9.89
CA SER A 249 3.17 7.53 -8.97
C SER A 249 4.69 7.71 -8.86
N SER A 250 5.35 8.34 -9.83
CA SER A 250 6.79 8.61 -9.76
C SER A 250 7.17 9.70 -8.76
N GLU A 251 6.24 10.60 -8.46
CA GLU A 251 6.44 11.74 -7.56
C GLU A 251 5.97 11.41 -6.12
N ALA A 252 5.10 10.40 -5.99
CA ALA A 252 4.53 9.96 -4.72
C ALA A 252 5.53 9.14 -3.88
N GLY A 253 5.45 9.33 -2.56
CA GLY A 253 6.18 8.53 -1.56
C GLY A 253 5.37 7.34 -1.07
N LEU A 254 4.05 7.47 -1.17
CA LEU A 254 3.06 6.44 -0.92
C LEU A 254 1.78 6.81 -1.66
N ILE A 255 1.17 5.82 -2.29
CA ILE A 255 -0.17 5.94 -2.88
C ILE A 255 -1.16 5.22 -1.98
N VAL A 256 -2.26 5.87 -1.64
CA VAL A 256 -3.32 5.33 -0.81
C VAL A 256 -4.56 5.12 -1.66
N VAL A 257 -5.06 3.89 -1.71
CA VAL A 257 -6.25 3.51 -2.47
C VAL A 257 -7.18 2.65 -1.64
N GLY A 258 -8.49 2.80 -1.86
CA GLY A 258 -9.51 2.00 -1.18
C GLY A 258 -9.72 0.66 -1.85
N ARG A 259 -10.05 -0.36 -1.06
CA ARG A 259 -10.70 -1.58 -1.55
C ARG A 259 -12.00 -1.77 -0.76
N ARG A 260 -13.05 -2.16 -1.47
CA ARG A 260 -14.33 -2.46 -0.83
C ARG A 260 -14.37 -3.90 -0.32
N ILE A 261 -14.81 -4.08 0.93
CA ILE A 261 -15.09 -5.39 1.52
C ILE A 261 -16.46 -5.85 1.02
N ARG A 262 -16.48 -6.65 -0.04
CA ARG A 262 -17.73 -7.26 -0.54
C ARG A 262 -18.00 -8.54 0.25
N ARG A 263 -19.20 -8.65 0.85
CA ARG A 263 -19.66 -9.85 1.56
C ARG A 263 -20.22 -10.95 0.63
N SER A 264 -20.32 -10.68 -0.67
CA SER A 264 -20.82 -11.66 -1.66
C SER A 264 -19.75 -12.67 -2.04
N SER A 265 -20.13 -13.95 -2.16
CA SER A 265 -19.26 -15.10 -2.40
C SER A 265 -18.69 -15.23 -3.83
N ILE A 266 -18.99 -14.29 -4.73
CA ILE A 266 -18.50 -14.30 -6.12
C ILE A 266 -17.51 -13.15 -6.34
N GLY A 267 -16.23 -13.51 -6.45
CA GLY A 267 -15.16 -12.65 -6.92
C GLY A 267 -14.69 -11.59 -5.92
N ALA A 268 -13.54 -11.83 -5.29
CA ALA A 268 -12.84 -10.80 -4.53
C ALA A 268 -12.15 -9.82 -5.50
N HIS A 269 -12.91 -8.87 -6.02
CA HIS A 269 -12.38 -7.82 -6.90
C HIS A 269 -12.02 -6.59 -6.06
N ILE A 270 -10.72 -6.32 -5.93
CA ILE A 270 -10.14 -5.13 -5.26
C ILE A 270 -10.53 -3.79 -5.91
N GLY A 271 -11.26 -3.84 -7.03
CA GLY A 271 -11.64 -2.68 -7.85
C GLY A 271 -10.63 -2.43 -8.97
N PRO A 272 -11.08 -1.90 -10.13
CA PRO A 272 -10.20 -1.68 -11.29
C PRO A 272 -9.11 -0.65 -11.01
N VAL A 273 -9.40 0.39 -10.22
CA VAL A 273 -8.42 1.44 -9.85
C VAL A 273 -7.31 0.86 -9.00
N THR A 274 -7.65 0.21 -7.88
CA THR A 274 -6.68 -0.42 -6.98
C THR A 274 -5.87 -1.49 -7.68
N HIS A 275 -6.50 -2.28 -8.55
CA HIS A 275 -5.78 -3.24 -9.39
C HIS A 275 -4.75 -2.55 -10.29
N ALA A 276 -5.15 -1.55 -11.08
CA ALA A 276 -4.23 -0.84 -11.97
C ALA A 276 -3.07 -0.17 -11.20
N VAL A 277 -3.36 0.49 -10.07
CA VAL A 277 -2.33 1.13 -9.24
C VAL A 277 -1.34 0.10 -8.70
N LEU A 278 -1.81 -1.02 -8.14
CA LEU A 278 -0.92 -2.09 -7.65
C LEU A 278 -0.01 -2.66 -8.74
N HIS A 279 -0.51 -2.75 -9.96
CA HIS A 279 0.22 -3.33 -11.09
C HIS A 279 1.13 -2.34 -11.83
N HIS A 280 0.92 -1.02 -11.71
CA HIS A 280 1.66 -0.05 -12.54
C HIS A 280 2.34 1.08 -11.75
N ALA A 281 1.92 1.40 -10.53
CA ALA A 281 2.44 2.54 -9.76
C ALA A 281 3.86 2.35 -9.19
N LYS A 282 4.78 3.25 -9.52
CA LYS A 282 6.21 3.13 -9.14
C LYS A 282 6.47 3.26 -7.63
N ALA A 283 5.61 3.97 -6.90
CA ALA A 283 5.69 4.14 -5.45
C ALA A 283 5.05 2.97 -4.68
N PRO A 284 5.37 2.80 -3.38
CA PRO A 284 4.62 1.95 -2.47
C PRO A 284 3.12 2.26 -2.50
N VAL A 285 2.28 1.23 -2.38
CA VAL A 285 0.83 1.37 -2.45
C VAL A 285 0.19 0.80 -1.18
N ALA A 286 -0.46 1.66 -0.40
CA ALA A 286 -1.33 1.27 0.71
C ALA A 286 -2.76 1.02 0.20
N VAL A 287 -3.26 -0.19 0.47
CA VAL A 287 -4.63 -0.60 0.17
C VAL A 287 -5.42 -0.63 1.47
N ILE A 288 -6.45 0.22 1.54
CA ILE A 288 -7.29 0.40 2.72
C ILE A 288 -8.62 -0.29 2.52
N ALA A 289 -8.94 -1.26 3.37
CA ALA A 289 -10.21 -1.96 3.33
C ALA A 289 -11.32 -1.08 3.94
N HIS A 290 -12.46 -0.99 3.26
CA HIS A 290 -13.64 -0.24 3.72
C HIS A 290 -14.95 -0.89 3.28
N ASP A 291 -16.07 -0.49 3.88
CA ASP A 291 -17.42 -1.01 3.57
C ASP A 291 -18.04 -0.43 2.27
#